data_AF-A0A953KTW7-F1
#
_entry.id   AF-A0A953KTW7-F1
#
_cell.length_a   1.000
_cell.length_b   1.000
_cell.length_c   1.000
_cell.angle_alpha   90.00
_cell.angle_beta   90.00
_cell.angle_gamma   90.00
#
_symmetry.space_group_name_H-M   'P 1'
#
loop_
_entity.id
_entity.type
_entity.pdbx_description
1 polymer ?
#
loop_
_entity_poly.entity_id
_entity_poly.type
_entity_poly.pdbx_seq_one_letter_code
_entity_poly.pdbx_strand_id
1 'polypeptide(L)'
;MTHPRNIAIPGGKEIPTLLIEHEQKQQWPNGNGSVVEMEFPGHDVIVISDLHIAEGLHSDGRYTGPENFFYDDALARFLADPTNTARPTVLVINGDFVDFLRIIEVPFDKNGIPIMAQMQQWSTLLTTIGWGGDASPAALRGSVSRRQRKLGLGTSAPQSAWKLWLANHGHQLLFQSLASWLARGNQIVITKGNHDLEWYWPEVRNTLRLILAEHIAANNNNPSSIAQALQQVVLGRLHFIDDALLIEGSLYIEHGHRYDRNARVIGPPTLPMKKVEPELNIPFGSFFNRYLLNRIERLHPFMDNVRPTQNVIPTILRENFWLGIKIIFWHIPLLFRLIRGRYYKAYLRALANYVFRRLIWQAAAVFGPVIIAAILACENWRNQFLYWIGITTTLSSGAGDAIISPGVGDVIIRFFLSAYASYLLGQMVSNIQLMGIDSMTDDEGVQALRRRYPIVTMGHTHNPDQIIEANGHAFFNTGTWIPIVQANSAELRVDRTFTFLRCVRNPAGGLVADGLHCWNDDARRPDNQTVLHRE
;
A
#
# COMPACT_ATOMS: atom_id res chain seq x y z
N MET A 1 -31.07 -9.29 -3.44
CA MET A 1 -31.49 -9.67 -2.07
C MET A 1 -30.56 -10.76 -1.57
N THR A 2 -29.56 -10.38 -0.79
CA THR A 2 -28.76 -11.31 0.01
C THR A 2 -28.45 -10.58 1.31
N HIS A 3 -29.18 -10.92 2.37
CA HIS A 3 -28.68 -10.63 3.72
C HIS A 3 -27.28 -11.26 3.84
N PRO A 4 -26.35 -10.67 4.62
CA PRO A 4 -25.09 -11.34 4.92
C PRO A 4 -25.45 -12.74 5.42
N ARG A 5 -24.96 -13.78 4.74
CA ARG A 5 -25.25 -15.16 5.15
C ARG A 5 -24.85 -15.22 6.62
N ASN A 6 -25.77 -15.67 7.47
CA ASN A 6 -25.43 -15.95 8.86
C ASN A 6 -24.20 -16.84 8.83
N ILE A 7 -23.18 -16.51 9.62
CA ILE A 7 -22.12 -17.45 9.94
C ILE A 7 -22.85 -18.62 10.62
N ALA A 8 -23.20 -19.64 9.85
CA ALA A 8 -23.62 -20.91 10.42
C ALA A 8 -22.46 -21.32 11.31
N ILE A 9 -22.71 -21.73 12.55
CA ILE A 9 -21.66 -22.28 13.42
C ILE A 9 -21.43 -23.71 12.92
N PRO A 10 -20.47 -23.98 12.02
CA PRO A 10 -20.48 -25.23 11.28
C PRO A 10 -19.31 -26.07 11.78
N GLY A 11 -19.54 -26.82 12.85
CA GLY A 11 -18.52 -27.64 13.50
C GLY A 11 -18.24 -27.15 14.92
N GLY A 12 -18.12 -28.09 15.85
CA GLY A 12 -17.82 -27.81 17.25
C GLY A 12 -16.40 -27.22 17.44
N LYS A 13 -15.75 -27.55 18.56
CA LYS A 13 -14.38 -27.08 18.89
C LYS A 13 -13.29 -27.48 17.86
N GLU A 14 -13.62 -28.24 16.82
CA GLU A 14 -12.70 -28.79 15.82
C GLU A 14 -12.03 -27.74 14.93
N ILE A 15 -12.79 -26.82 14.32
CA ILE A 15 -12.22 -25.81 13.40
C ILE A 15 -11.21 -24.89 14.10
N PRO A 16 -11.53 -24.28 15.27
CA PRO A 16 -10.55 -23.48 16.00
C PRO A 16 -9.27 -24.26 16.31
N THR A 17 -9.38 -25.52 16.72
CA THR A 17 -8.22 -26.37 17.01
C THR A 17 -7.35 -26.59 15.77
N LEU A 18 -7.94 -26.94 14.63
CA LEU A 18 -7.21 -27.14 13.37
C LEU A 18 -6.41 -25.89 12.96
N LEU A 19 -7.04 -24.71 13.06
CA LEU A 19 -6.43 -23.42 12.71
C LEU A 19 -5.27 -23.05 13.64
N ILE A 20 -5.48 -23.17 14.95
CA ILE A 20 -4.46 -22.85 15.97
C ILE A 20 -3.27 -23.81 15.85
N GLU A 21 -3.52 -25.11 15.77
CA GLU A 21 -2.45 -26.11 15.65
C GLU A 21 -1.63 -25.91 14.37
N HIS A 22 -2.27 -25.54 13.27
CA HIS A 22 -1.57 -25.28 12.01
C HIS A 22 -0.64 -24.09 12.13
N GLU A 23 -1.09 -22.96 12.70
CA GLU A 23 -0.23 -21.79 12.94
C GLU A 23 0.91 -22.09 13.92
N GLN A 24 0.70 -22.95 14.92
CA GLN A 24 1.77 -23.38 15.84
C GLN A 24 2.82 -24.28 15.17
N LYS A 25 2.40 -25.14 14.21
CA LYS A 25 3.29 -26.03 13.45
C LYS A 25 4.11 -25.26 12.41
N GLN A 26 3.50 -24.25 11.79
CA GLN A 26 4.17 -23.38 10.86
C GLN A 26 5.06 -22.41 11.65
N GLN A 27 6.31 -22.82 11.94
CA GLN A 27 7.35 -21.91 12.40
C GLN A 27 7.74 -20.98 11.25
N TRP A 28 6.84 -20.07 10.87
CA TRP A 28 7.10 -19.06 9.85
C TRP A 28 8.37 -18.30 10.26
N PRO A 29 9.33 -18.07 9.35
CA PRO A 29 10.52 -17.28 9.64
C PRO A 29 10.11 -15.86 10.07
N ASN A 30 9.93 -15.67 11.38
CA ASN A 30 9.50 -14.41 11.94
C ASN A 30 10.72 -13.52 12.07
N GLY A 31 11.08 -12.82 11.00
CA GLY A 31 12.20 -11.90 10.99
C GLY A 31 12.15 -10.97 9.79
N ASN A 32 12.17 -9.66 10.07
CA ASN A 32 12.20 -8.61 9.07
C ASN A 32 13.42 -8.81 8.15
N GLY A 33 13.18 -9.06 6.86
CA GLY A 33 14.23 -9.34 5.87
C GLY A 33 14.64 -10.82 5.75
N SER A 34 13.86 -11.75 6.31
CA SER A 34 14.09 -13.19 6.08
C SER A 34 13.62 -13.61 4.69
N VAL A 35 14.44 -14.42 4.01
CA VAL A 35 14.08 -15.06 2.75
C VAL A 35 13.61 -16.47 3.10
N VAL A 36 12.36 -16.78 2.78
CA VAL A 36 11.78 -18.12 2.98
C VAL A 36 12.00 -18.90 1.70
N GLU A 37 12.72 -20.01 1.79
CA GLU A 37 12.91 -20.91 0.66
C GLU A 37 11.80 -21.97 0.63
N MET A 38 11.18 -22.16 -0.52
CA MET A 38 10.15 -23.16 -0.75
C MET A 38 10.42 -23.93 -2.04
N GLU A 39 9.99 -25.19 -2.06
CA GLU A 39 10.11 -26.06 -3.23
C GLU A 39 8.72 -26.44 -3.73
N PHE A 40 8.51 -26.32 -5.04
CA PHE A 40 7.26 -26.68 -5.70
C PHE A 40 7.55 -27.52 -6.96
N PRO A 41 8.18 -28.70 -6.80
CA PRO A 41 8.60 -29.51 -7.92
C PRO A 41 7.42 -29.84 -8.83
N GLY A 42 7.62 -29.70 -10.14
CA GLY A 42 6.60 -29.98 -11.14
C GLY A 42 5.45 -28.96 -11.24
N HIS A 43 5.47 -27.88 -10.45
CA HIS A 43 4.48 -26.81 -10.56
C HIS A 43 5.00 -25.66 -11.42
N ASP A 44 4.16 -25.12 -12.30
CA ASP A 44 4.40 -23.80 -12.87
C ASP A 44 4.09 -22.72 -11.81
N VAL A 45 4.59 -21.49 -12.00
CA VAL A 45 4.40 -20.39 -11.06
C VAL A 45 3.81 -19.19 -11.80
N ILE A 46 2.74 -18.62 -11.24
CA ILE A 46 2.11 -17.38 -11.69
C ILE A 46 2.22 -16.37 -10.57
N VAL A 47 2.71 -15.17 -10.86
CA VAL A 47 2.85 -14.09 -9.87
C VAL A 47 1.98 -12.90 -10.28
N ILE A 48 1.07 -12.51 -9.40
CA ILE A 48 0.26 -11.28 -9.48
C ILE A 48 0.56 -10.39 -8.27
N SER A 49 0.25 -9.11 -8.33
CA SER A 49 0.45 -8.17 -7.22
C SER A 49 -0.56 -7.02 -7.28
N ASP A 50 -0.63 -6.23 -6.21
CA ASP A 50 -1.34 -4.96 -6.13
C ASP A 50 -2.81 -5.08 -6.58
N LEU A 51 -3.55 -6.01 -5.94
CA LEU A 51 -4.99 -6.18 -6.14
C LEU A 51 -5.78 -5.09 -5.39
N HIS A 52 -5.31 -4.68 -4.20
CA HIS A 52 -5.93 -3.68 -3.32
C HIS A 52 -7.44 -3.83 -3.13
N ILE A 53 -7.93 -5.05 -2.92
CA ILE A 53 -9.36 -5.24 -2.66
C ILE A 53 -9.70 -4.60 -1.31
N ALA A 54 -10.81 -3.86 -1.25
CA ALA A 54 -11.30 -3.27 -0.01
C ALA A 54 -12.63 -3.92 0.42
N GLU A 55 -13.69 -3.14 0.59
CA GLU A 55 -14.99 -3.65 1.07
C GLU A 55 -15.74 -4.43 -0.01
N GLY A 56 -15.51 -4.11 -1.28
CA GLY A 56 -16.22 -4.65 -2.42
C GLY A 56 -17.65 -4.15 -2.57
N LEU A 57 -18.46 -4.93 -3.29
CA LEU A 57 -19.81 -4.56 -3.71
C LEU A 57 -20.81 -4.66 -2.54
N HIS A 58 -21.49 -3.56 -2.23
CA HIS A 58 -22.53 -3.53 -1.20
C HIS A 58 -23.85 -4.10 -1.71
N SER A 59 -24.74 -4.42 -0.75
CA SER A 59 -26.07 -4.99 -1.05
C SER A 59 -26.98 -4.10 -1.91
N ASP A 60 -26.69 -2.81 -2.01
CA ASP A 60 -27.38 -1.84 -2.87
C ASP A 60 -26.78 -1.74 -4.29
N GLY A 61 -25.76 -2.57 -4.58
CA GLY A 61 -25.07 -2.63 -5.87
C GLY A 61 -24.03 -1.54 -6.06
N ARG A 62 -23.54 -0.91 -4.99
CA ARG A 62 -22.53 0.16 -5.07
C ARG A 62 -21.24 -0.23 -4.36
N TYR A 63 -20.14 0.35 -4.79
CA TYR A 63 -18.86 0.30 -4.09
C TYR A 63 -18.70 1.53 -3.19
N THR A 64 -17.92 1.41 -2.13
CA THR A 64 -17.52 2.58 -1.34
C THR A 64 -16.44 3.37 -2.04
N GLY A 65 -16.38 4.68 -1.76
CA GLY A 65 -15.45 5.59 -2.44
C GLY A 65 -13.96 5.18 -2.37
N PRO A 66 -13.47 4.56 -1.29
CA PRO A 66 -12.09 4.08 -1.22
C PRO A 66 -11.80 2.78 -2.00
N GLU A 67 -12.80 2.09 -2.56
CA GLU A 67 -12.57 0.86 -3.32
C GLU A 67 -11.74 1.12 -4.58
N ASN A 68 -10.78 0.24 -4.85
CA ASN A 68 -9.93 0.32 -6.02
C ASN A 68 -10.05 -0.89 -6.95
N PHE A 69 -10.63 -2.00 -6.48
CA PHE A 69 -10.75 -3.23 -7.26
C PHE A 69 -12.20 -3.50 -7.68
N PHE A 70 -12.41 -3.71 -8.99
CA PHE A 70 -13.74 -3.90 -9.58
C PHE A 70 -13.82 -5.14 -10.49
N TYR A 71 -12.80 -6.00 -10.45
CA TYR A 71 -12.52 -6.95 -11.52
C TYR A 71 -12.60 -8.41 -11.07
N ASP A 72 -13.51 -8.72 -10.14
CA ASP A 72 -13.79 -10.07 -9.66
C ASP A 72 -14.00 -11.04 -10.82
N ASP A 73 -14.80 -10.65 -11.80
CA ASP A 73 -15.13 -11.42 -12.99
C ASP A 73 -13.91 -11.73 -13.86
N ALA A 74 -13.03 -10.74 -14.06
CA ALA A 74 -11.82 -10.90 -14.87
C ALA A 74 -10.81 -11.80 -14.16
N LEU A 75 -10.59 -11.61 -12.85
CA LEU A 75 -9.73 -12.46 -12.06
C LEU A 75 -10.25 -13.90 -11.99
N ALA A 76 -11.57 -14.09 -11.86
CA ALA A 76 -12.19 -15.42 -11.90
C ALA A 76 -11.94 -16.13 -13.23
N ARG A 77 -12.10 -15.43 -14.36
CA ARG A 77 -11.80 -15.99 -15.70
C ARG A 77 -10.31 -16.30 -15.86
N PHE A 78 -9.43 -15.40 -15.42
CA PHE A 78 -7.99 -15.61 -15.42
C PHE A 78 -7.58 -16.87 -14.64
N LEU A 79 -8.10 -17.05 -13.42
CA LEU A 79 -7.83 -18.22 -12.60
C LEU A 79 -8.44 -19.51 -13.17
N ALA A 80 -9.51 -19.39 -13.96
CA ALA A 80 -10.15 -20.53 -14.62
C ALA A 80 -9.52 -20.88 -15.98
N ASP A 81 -8.64 -20.03 -16.52
CA ASP A 81 -8.09 -20.19 -17.86
C ASP A 81 -7.28 -21.50 -18.00
N PRO A 82 -7.52 -22.31 -19.04
CA PRO A 82 -6.82 -23.57 -19.23
C PRO A 82 -5.30 -23.44 -19.34
N THR A 83 -4.78 -22.31 -19.84
CA THR A 83 -3.32 -22.11 -19.92
C THR A 83 -2.68 -21.90 -18.55
N ASN A 84 -3.46 -21.42 -17.58
CA ASN A 84 -3.04 -21.27 -16.19
C ASN A 84 -3.28 -22.54 -15.35
N THR A 85 -4.00 -23.53 -15.89
CA THR A 85 -4.41 -24.72 -15.13
C THR A 85 -4.04 -26.03 -15.82
N ALA A 86 -3.29 -25.98 -16.92
CA ALA A 86 -2.87 -27.16 -17.68
C ALA A 86 -1.93 -28.08 -16.88
N ARG A 87 -1.24 -27.52 -15.90
CA ARG A 87 -0.36 -28.21 -14.95
C ARG A 87 -0.70 -27.75 -13.54
N PRO A 88 -0.29 -28.50 -12.49
CA PRO A 88 -0.28 -27.96 -11.14
C PRO A 88 0.43 -26.61 -11.12
N THR A 89 -0.18 -25.61 -10.49
CA THR A 89 0.36 -24.25 -10.51
C THR A 89 0.34 -23.63 -9.13
N VAL A 90 1.37 -22.84 -8.83
CA VAL A 90 1.43 -21.99 -7.64
C VAL A 90 1.04 -20.58 -8.06
N LEU A 91 -0.04 -20.06 -7.48
CA LEU A 91 -0.38 -18.65 -7.56
C LEU A 91 0.33 -17.91 -6.42
N VAL A 92 1.24 -17.01 -6.76
CA VAL A 92 1.84 -16.09 -5.80
C VAL A 92 1.13 -14.75 -5.89
N ILE A 93 0.51 -14.33 -4.79
CA ILE A 93 -0.04 -12.97 -4.64
C ILE A 93 1.03 -12.16 -3.89
N ASN A 94 1.80 -11.37 -4.64
CA ASN A 94 3.01 -10.72 -4.17
C ASN A 94 2.73 -9.38 -3.46
N GLY A 95 2.04 -9.40 -2.33
CA GLY A 95 1.72 -8.21 -1.55
C GLY A 95 0.56 -7.40 -2.10
N ASP A 96 0.03 -6.53 -1.22
CA ASP A 96 -1.10 -5.63 -1.48
C ASP A 96 -2.31 -6.35 -2.08
N PHE A 97 -2.61 -7.52 -1.52
CA PHE A 97 -3.83 -8.28 -1.84
C PHE A 97 -5.06 -7.52 -1.35
N VAL A 98 -5.11 -7.21 -0.04
CA VAL A 98 -6.26 -6.60 0.62
C VAL A 98 -5.84 -5.25 1.21
N ASP A 99 -6.47 -4.16 0.80
CA ASP A 99 -6.23 -2.86 1.42
C ASP A 99 -7.09 -2.69 2.68
N PHE A 100 -6.58 -3.23 3.78
CA PHE A 100 -7.24 -3.19 5.08
C PHE A 100 -7.46 -1.77 5.63
N LEU A 101 -6.77 -0.76 5.11
CA LEU A 101 -6.93 0.61 5.55
C LEU A 101 -8.03 1.35 4.79
N ARG A 102 -8.37 0.88 3.58
CA ARG A 102 -9.50 1.34 2.77
C ARG A 102 -10.85 0.76 3.22
N ILE A 103 -10.85 -0.30 4.02
CA ILE A 103 -12.05 -0.86 4.68
C ILE A 103 -12.42 0.00 5.90
N ILE A 104 -13.46 0.83 5.74
CA ILE A 104 -13.88 1.87 6.69
C ILE A 104 -15.22 1.56 7.37
N GLU A 105 -15.95 0.55 6.92
CA GLU A 105 -17.18 0.08 7.55
C GLU A 105 -16.89 -0.44 8.97
N VAL A 106 -17.81 -0.12 9.87
CA VAL A 106 -17.76 -0.48 11.29
C VAL A 106 -19.10 -1.07 11.69
N PRO A 107 -19.15 -1.96 12.71
CA PRO A 107 -20.40 -2.58 13.18
C PRO A 107 -21.28 -1.62 14.01
N PHE A 108 -21.38 -0.37 13.59
CA PHE A 108 -22.12 0.71 14.23
C PHE A 108 -22.89 1.51 13.19
N ASP A 109 -24.09 1.95 13.54
CA ASP A 109 -24.85 2.86 12.70
C ASP A 109 -24.23 4.27 12.68
N LYS A 110 -24.79 5.14 11.83
CA LYS A 110 -24.38 6.55 11.70
C LYS A 110 -24.45 7.36 12.99
N ASN A 111 -25.25 6.93 13.97
CA ASN A 111 -25.40 7.58 15.28
C ASN A 111 -24.41 7.01 16.31
N GLY A 112 -23.61 6.01 15.94
CA GLY A 112 -22.67 5.33 16.82
C GLY A 112 -23.31 4.28 17.71
N ILE A 113 -24.51 3.81 17.37
CA ILE A 113 -25.24 2.73 18.03
C ILE A 113 -24.76 1.40 17.42
N PRO A 114 -24.34 0.41 18.23
CA PRO A 114 -23.89 -0.89 17.74
C PRO A 114 -25.00 -1.64 16.99
N ILE A 115 -24.65 -2.21 15.83
CA ILE A 115 -25.55 -3.06 15.04
C ILE A 115 -25.41 -4.49 15.56
N MET A 116 -26.40 -4.95 16.34
CA MET A 116 -26.28 -6.21 17.10
C MET A 116 -26.05 -7.46 16.23
N ALA A 117 -26.65 -7.50 15.04
CA ALA A 117 -26.44 -8.61 14.10
C ALA A 117 -24.98 -8.71 13.65
N GLN A 118 -24.36 -7.58 13.29
CA GLN A 118 -22.94 -7.53 12.91
C GLN A 118 -22.03 -7.81 14.11
N MET A 119 -22.39 -7.35 15.32
CA MET A 119 -21.64 -7.69 16.53
C MET A 119 -21.66 -9.20 16.84
N GLN A 120 -22.81 -9.85 16.61
CA GLN A 120 -22.93 -11.29 16.78
C GLN A 120 -22.13 -12.05 15.73
N GLN A 121 -22.15 -11.61 14.47
CA GLN A 121 -21.31 -12.16 13.41
C GLN A 121 -19.83 -12.01 13.73
N TRP A 122 -19.40 -10.84 14.20
CA TRP A 122 -18.01 -10.61 14.60
C TRP A 122 -17.59 -11.52 15.76
N SER A 123 -18.46 -11.67 16.77
CA SER A 123 -18.26 -12.60 17.89
C SER A 123 -18.08 -14.05 17.44
N THR A 124 -18.96 -14.52 16.56
CA THR A 124 -18.90 -15.87 16.00
C THR A 124 -17.62 -16.06 15.19
N LEU A 125 -17.26 -15.12 14.30
CA LEU A 125 -16.02 -15.18 13.53
C LEU A 125 -14.80 -15.37 14.44
N LEU A 126 -14.64 -14.53 15.46
CA LEU A 126 -13.49 -14.56 16.36
C LEU A 126 -13.39 -15.86 17.14
N THR A 127 -14.55 -16.41 17.55
CA THR A 127 -14.62 -17.70 18.24
C THR A 127 -14.21 -18.85 17.30
N THR A 128 -14.67 -18.82 16.04
CA THR A 128 -14.39 -19.86 15.05
C THR A 128 -12.92 -19.88 14.62
N ILE A 129 -12.29 -18.71 14.49
CA ILE A 129 -10.86 -18.63 14.13
C ILE A 129 -9.91 -18.86 15.32
N GLY A 130 -10.46 -19.08 16.52
CA GLY A 130 -9.68 -19.38 17.72
C GLY A 130 -8.99 -18.17 18.34
N TRP A 131 -9.56 -16.97 18.22
CA TRP A 131 -9.00 -15.79 18.89
C TRP A 131 -9.08 -15.92 20.42
N GLY A 132 -7.95 -15.69 21.10
CA GLY A 132 -7.82 -15.93 22.55
C GLY A 132 -8.40 -14.84 23.47
N GLY A 133 -8.95 -13.75 22.92
CA GLY A 133 -9.54 -12.65 23.68
C GLY A 133 -11.03 -12.83 24.00
N ASP A 134 -11.63 -11.85 24.69
CA ASP A 134 -13.07 -11.84 24.98
C ASP A 134 -13.86 -11.46 23.72
N ALA A 135 -14.35 -12.47 23.01
CA ALA A 135 -15.16 -12.33 21.80
C ALA A 135 -16.63 -11.96 22.07
N SER A 136 -17.04 -11.69 23.32
CA SER A 136 -18.42 -11.34 23.62
C SER A 136 -18.84 -10.04 22.91
N PRO A 137 -20.09 -9.91 22.43
CA PRO A 137 -20.57 -8.68 21.80
C PRO A 137 -20.40 -7.43 22.69
N ALA A 138 -20.46 -7.58 24.01
CA ALA A 138 -20.23 -6.51 24.97
C ALA A 138 -18.77 -6.03 24.98
N ALA A 139 -17.80 -6.96 25.00
CA ALA A 139 -16.38 -6.64 24.92
C ALA A 139 -16.01 -6.02 23.57
N LEU A 140 -16.53 -6.56 22.47
CA LEU A 140 -16.31 -6.02 21.11
C LEU A 140 -16.87 -4.60 20.97
N ARG A 141 -18.05 -4.33 21.51
CA ARG A 141 -18.60 -2.96 21.57
C ARG A 141 -17.66 -2.01 22.34
N GLY A 142 -17.10 -2.48 23.45
CA GLY A 142 -16.16 -1.71 24.29
C GLY A 142 -14.80 -1.47 23.65
N SER A 143 -14.36 -2.35 22.75
CA SER A 143 -13.05 -2.30 22.09
C SER A 143 -12.97 -1.23 20.99
N VAL A 144 -14.11 -0.81 20.43
CA VAL A 144 -14.16 0.18 19.34
C VAL A 144 -14.31 1.60 19.87
N SER A 145 -13.25 2.39 19.73
CA SER A 145 -13.21 3.79 20.15
C SER A 145 -14.12 4.70 19.31
N ARG A 146 -14.56 5.83 19.88
CA ARG A 146 -15.34 6.86 19.15
C ARG A 146 -14.67 7.33 17.86
N ARG A 147 -13.33 7.34 17.83
CA ARG A 147 -12.54 7.70 16.64
C ARG A 147 -12.64 6.64 15.56
N GLN A 148 -12.48 5.36 15.91
CA GLN A 148 -12.61 4.24 14.97
C GLN A 148 -14.02 4.19 14.38
N ARG A 149 -15.07 4.43 15.18
CA ARG A 149 -16.45 4.52 14.66
C ARG A 149 -16.65 5.57 13.55
N LYS A 150 -15.79 6.59 13.49
CA LYS A 150 -15.86 7.65 12.47
C LYS A 150 -14.89 7.42 11.29
N LEU A 151 -13.81 6.67 11.51
CA LEU A 151 -12.66 6.61 10.60
C LEU A 151 -12.30 5.19 10.15
N GLY A 152 -13.13 4.20 10.47
CA GLY A 152 -12.82 2.78 10.27
C GLY A 152 -12.08 2.14 11.44
N LEU A 153 -12.19 0.81 11.51
CA LEU A 153 -11.51 -0.01 12.52
C LEU A 153 -9.99 0.08 12.37
N GLY A 154 -9.27 -0.08 13.48
CA GLY A 154 -7.81 -0.09 13.57
C GLY A 154 -7.17 -1.29 12.86
N THR A 155 -6.01 -1.70 13.37
CA THR A 155 -5.17 -2.76 12.78
C THR A 155 -4.88 -3.89 13.78
N SER A 156 -5.68 -4.00 14.84
CA SER A 156 -5.55 -5.12 15.79
C SER A 156 -6.10 -6.40 15.15
N ALA A 157 -5.58 -7.56 15.59
CA ALA A 157 -6.01 -8.87 15.09
C ALA A 157 -7.54 -9.03 14.94
N PRO A 158 -8.38 -8.80 15.98
CA PRO A 158 -9.82 -8.99 15.86
C PRO A 158 -10.49 -8.01 14.89
N GLN A 159 -9.96 -6.79 14.78
CA GLN A 159 -10.49 -5.76 13.89
C GLN A 159 -10.13 -6.04 12.44
N SER A 160 -8.90 -6.49 12.19
CA SER A 160 -8.42 -6.88 10.87
C SER A 160 -9.12 -8.14 10.34
N ALA A 161 -9.38 -9.13 11.20
CA ALA A 161 -10.18 -10.30 10.85
C ALA A 161 -11.60 -9.90 10.37
N TRP A 162 -12.25 -8.98 11.08
CA TRP A 162 -13.56 -8.45 10.66
C TRP A 162 -13.50 -7.75 9.31
N LYS A 163 -12.48 -6.92 9.07
CA LYS A 163 -12.30 -6.24 7.79
C LYS A 163 -12.15 -7.24 6.63
N LEU A 164 -11.34 -8.29 6.80
CA LEU A 164 -11.21 -9.34 5.77
C LEU A 164 -12.54 -10.09 5.53
N TRP A 165 -13.30 -10.34 6.59
CA TRP A 165 -14.62 -10.95 6.47
C TRP A 165 -15.58 -10.06 5.67
N LEU A 166 -15.55 -8.74 5.87
CA LEU A 166 -16.32 -7.78 5.05
C LEU A 166 -15.87 -7.80 3.58
N ALA A 167 -14.57 -7.79 3.31
CA ALA A 167 -14.04 -7.89 1.94
C ALA A 167 -14.56 -9.13 1.21
N ASN A 168 -14.65 -10.28 1.90
CA ASN A 168 -15.26 -11.49 1.35
C ASN A 168 -16.73 -11.34 0.99
N HIS A 169 -17.49 -10.52 1.72
CA HIS A 169 -18.89 -10.26 1.39
C HIS A 169 -19.05 -9.42 0.13
N GLY A 170 -18.17 -8.44 -0.08
CA GLY A 170 -18.22 -7.61 -1.28
C GLY A 170 -17.54 -8.24 -2.51
N HIS A 171 -16.63 -9.20 -2.31
CA HIS A 171 -15.88 -9.86 -3.38
C HIS A 171 -16.08 -11.38 -3.42
N GLN A 172 -17.33 -11.85 -3.29
CA GLN A 172 -17.64 -13.28 -3.16
C GLN A 172 -17.06 -14.12 -4.31
N LEU A 173 -17.14 -13.63 -5.56
CA LEU A 173 -16.66 -14.35 -6.73
C LEU A 173 -15.13 -14.50 -6.73
N LEU A 174 -14.40 -13.48 -6.27
CA LEU A 174 -12.95 -13.55 -6.10
C LEU A 174 -12.56 -14.67 -5.12
N PHE A 175 -13.12 -14.67 -3.91
CA PHE A 175 -12.79 -15.68 -2.90
C PHE A 175 -13.25 -17.08 -3.31
N GLN A 176 -14.40 -17.19 -3.98
CA GLN A 176 -14.87 -18.44 -4.57
C GLN A 176 -13.91 -18.97 -5.64
N SER A 177 -13.31 -18.09 -6.44
CA SER A 177 -12.36 -18.46 -7.49
C SER A 177 -11.03 -18.93 -6.91
N LEU A 178 -10.53 -18.28 -5.85
CA LEU A 178 -9.36 -18.73 -5.09
C LEU A 178 -9.61 -20.08 -4.40
N ALA A 179 -10.80 -20.27 -3.82
CA ALA A 179 -11.22 -21.55 -3.25
C ALA A 179 -11.24 -22.67 -4.30
N SER A 180 -11.79 -22.38 -5.49
CA SER A 180 -11.82 -23.30 -6.62
C SER A 180 -10.42 -23.59 -7.19
N TRP A 181 -9.51 -22.62 -7.14
CA TRP A 181 -8.11 -22.80 -7.46
C TRP A 181 -7.45 -23.84 -6.54
N LEU A 182 -7.58 -23.67 -5.21
CA LEU A 182 -7.05 -24.64 -4.24
C LEU A 182 -7.68 -26.02 -4.38
N ALA A 183 -9.00 -26.09 -4.60
CA ALA A 183 -9.74 -27.35 -4.74
C ALA A 183 -9.25 -28.20 -5.93
N ARG A 184 -8.74 -27.57 -6.99
CA ARG A 184 -8.17 -28.24 -8.18
C ARG A 184 -6.78 -28.85 -7.97
N GLY A 185 -6.19 -28.71 -6.78
CA GLY A 185 -4.83 -29.21 -6.50
C GLY A 185 -3.74 -28.16 -6.60
N ASN A 186 -4.08 -26.93 -6.99
CA ASN A 186 -3.15 -25.82 -7.07
C ASN A 186 -2.85 -25.23 -5.70
N GLN A 187 -1.82 -24.38 -5.63
CA GLN A 187 -1.38 -23.73 -4.39
C GLN A 187 -1.49 -22.21 -4.48
N ILE A 188 -1.57 -21.56 -3.32
CA ILE A 188 -1.53 -20.11 -3.17
C ILE A 188 -0.46 -19.75 -2.14
N VAL A 189 0.40 -18.82 -2.51
CA VAL A 189 1.35 -18.19 -1.59
C VAL A 189 1.10 -16.69 -1.57
N ILE A 190 0.94 -16.12 -0.39
CA ILE A 190 0.70 -14.67 -0.21
C ILE A 190 1.93 -14.08 0.44
N THR A 191 2.58 -13.13 -0.22
CA THR A 191 3.61 -12.30 0.42
C THR A 191 2.98 -11.00 0.95
N LYS A 192 3.61 -10.38 1.93
CA LYS A 192 3.10 -9.15 2.57
C LYS A 192 3.60 -7.89 1.85
N GLY A 193 2.68 -6.99 1.55
CA GLY A 193 2.91 -5.62 1.08
C GLY A 193 2.68 -4.57 2.18
N ASN A 194 2.68 -3.29 1.79
CA ASN A 194 2.51 -2.18 2.73
C ASN A 194 1.05 -1.82 3.03
N HIS A 195 0.09 -2.36 2.28
CA HIS A 195 -1.35 -2.19 2.51
C HIS A 195 -2.01 -3.39 3.21
N ASP A 196 -1.34 -4.55 3.23
CA ASP A 196 -1.82 -5.78 3.86
C ASP A 196 -0.89 -6.33 4.95
N LEU A 197 -0.26 -5.41 5.71
CA LEU A 197 0.56 -5.74 6.88
C LEU A 197 -0.17 -6.62 7.90
N GLU A 198 -1.49 -6.60 7.90
CA GLU A 198 -2.42 -7.45 8.63
C GLU A 198 -2.17 -8.95 8.49
N TRP A 199 -1.52 -9.42 7.42
CA TRP A 199 -1.06 -10.80 7.32
C TRP A 199 -0.09 -11.19 8.44
N TYR A 200 0.49 -10.24 9.18
CA TYR A 200 1.24 -10.51 10.41
C TYR A 200 0.42 -11.29 11.46
N TRP A 201 -0.90 -11.09 11.52
CA TRP A 201 -1.75 -11.70 12.55
C TRP A 201 -2.17 -13.12 12.14
N PRO A 202 -1.89 -14.15 12.97
CA PRO A 202 -2.40 -15.51 12.75
C PRO A 202 -3.93 -15.55 12.59
N GLU A 203 -4.67 -14.68 13.30
CA GLU A 203 -6.12 -14.58 13.21
C GLU A 203 -6.59 -14.13 11.82
N VAL A 204 -5.85 -13.23 11.16
CA VAL A 204 -6.19 -12.75 9.81
C VAL A 204 -5.90 -13.86 8.79
N ARG A 205 -4.77 -14.56 8.92
CA ARG A 205 -4.45 -15.74 8.11
C ARG A 205 -5.51 -16.83 8.26
N ASN A 206 -5.92 -17.11 9.50
CA ASN A 206 -6.98 -18.07 9.84
C ASN A 206 -8.35 -17.65 9.30
N THR A 207 -8.64 -16.35 9.28
CA THR A 207 -9.85 -15.82 8.66
C THR A 207 -9.88 -16.12 7.17
N LEU A 208 -8.78 -15.90 6.44
CA LEU A 208 -8.70 -16.27 5.02
C LEU A 208 -8.89 -17.77 4.81
N ARG A 209 -8.22 -18.61 5.63
CA ARG A 209 -8.37 -20.07 5.55
C ARG A 209 -9.82 -20.50 5.75
N LEU A 210 -10.50 -19.93 6.74
CA LEU A 210 -11.91 -20.21 7.01
C LEU A 210 -12.79 -19.80 5.83
N ILE A 211 -12.61 -18.58 5.30
CA ILE A 211 -13.36 -18.08 4.13
C ILE A 211 -13.22 -19.04 2.95
N LEU A 212 -11.99 -19.47 2.62
CA LEU A 212 -11.77 -20.38 1.49
C LEU A 212 -12.38 -21.76 1.76
N ALA A 213 -12.28 -22.28 2.98
CA ALA A 213 -12.92 -23.55 3.36
C ALA A 213 -14.45 -23.49 3.29
N GLU A 214 -15.07 -22.36 3.69
CA GLU A 214 -16.50 -22.11 3.55
C GLU A 214 -16.95 -22.12 2.09
N HIS A 215 -16.20 -21.47 1.19
CA HIS A 215 -16.50 -21.48 -0.25
C HIS A 215 -16.33 -22.87 -0.88
N ILE A 216 -15.32 -23.65 -0.46
CA ILE A 216 -15.15 -25.04 -0.91
C ILE A 216 -16.33 -25.90 -0.43
N ALA A 217 -16.68 -25.82 0.86
CA ALA A 217 -17.77 -26.60 1.45
C ALA A 217 -19.15 -26.24 0.88
N ALA A 218 -19.35 -24.98 0.49
CA ALA A 218 -20.58 -24.50 -0.15
C ALA A 218 -20.72 -24.94 -1.63
N ASN A 219 -19.69 -25.55 -2.22
CA ASN A 219 -19.74 -26.01 -3.61
C ASN A 219 -20.54 -27.32 -3.73
N ASN A 220 -21.72 -27.24 -4.35
CA ASN A 220 -22.66 -28.36 -4.49
C ASN A 220 -22.11 -29.60 -5.22
N ASN A 221 -21.00 -29.47 -5.96
CA ASN A 221 -20.42 -30.57 -6.72
C ASN A 221 -19.61 -31.56 -5.86
N ASN A 222 -19.20 -31.18 -4.65
CA ASN A 222 -18.51 -32.05 -3.70
C ASN A 222 -18.82 -31.62 -2.26
N PRO A 223 -19.98 -32.02 -1.70
CA PRO A 223 -20.39 -31.61 -0.37
C PRO A 223 -19.42 -32.19 0.67
N SER A 224 -18.55 -31.32 1.19
CA SER A 224 -17.61 -31.59 2.27
C SER A 224 -17.93 -30.68 3.46
N SER A 225 -17.64 -31.12 4.68
CA SER A 225 -17.75 -30.22 5.83
C SER A 225 -16.65 -29.14 5.77
N ILE A 226 -16.87 -27.99 6.42
CA ILE A 226 -15.87 -26.92 6.47
C ILE A 226 -14.57 -27.42 7.11
N ALA A 227 -14.64 -28.26 8.14
CA ALA A 227 -13.47 -28.88 8.76
C ALA A 227 -12.71 -29.79 7.78
N GLN A 228 -13.41 -30.58 6.95
CA GLN A 228 -12.78 -31.42 5.93
C GLN A 228 -12.11 -30.59 4.84
N ALA A 229 -12.80 -29.58 4.29
CA ALA A 229 -12.24 -28.68 3.30
C ALA A 229 -10.99 -27.96 3.85
N LEU A 230 -11.05 -27.51 5.09
CA LEU A 230 -9.92 -26.89 5.78
C LEU A 230 -8.74 -27.86 5.89
N GLN A 231 -8.96 -29.05 6.46
CA GLN A 231 -7.91 -30.02 6.74
C GLN A 231 -7.28 -30.64 5.49
N GLN A 232 -8.08 -30.97 4.49
CA GLN A 232 -7.64 -31.73 3.32
C GLN A 232 -7.14 -30.86 2.18
N VAL A 233 -7.59 -29.60 2.11
CA VAL A 233 -7.28 -28.70 0.98
C VAL A 233 -6.55 -27.46 1.46
N VAL A 234 -7.18 -26.65 2.30
CA VAL A 234 -6.70 -25.28 2.55
C VAL A 234 -5.40 -25.24 3.34
N LEU A 235 -5.31 -25.98 4.46
CA LEU A 235 -4.13 -25.93 5.34
C LEU A 235 -2.84 -26.39 4.63
N GLY A 236 -2.93 -27.31 3.68
CA GLY A 236 -1.77 -27.84 2.96
C GLY A 236 -1.35 -27.04 1.72
N ARG A 237 -2.15 -26.05 1.30
CA ARG A 237 -1.98 -25.38 -0.01
C ARG A 237 -2.03 -23.86 0.04
N LEU A 238 -2.32 -23.25 1.19
CA LEU A 238 -2.29 -21.80 1.40
C LEU A 238 -1.14 -21.43 2.34
N HIS A 239 -0.20 -20.62 1.85
CA HIS A 239 1.00 -20.22 2.57
C HIS A 239 1.12 -18.69 2.67
N PHE A 240 1.72 -18.21 3.76
CA PHE A 240 1.92 -16.78 4.02
C PHE A 240 3.39 -16.48 4.26
N ILE A 241 3.92 -15.48 3.57
CA ILE A 241 5.32 -15.08 3.63
C ILE A 241 5.42 -13.63 4.05
N ASP A 242 6.11 -13.36 5.16
CA ASP A 242 6.13 -12.01 5.74
C ASP A 242 7.00 -11.02 4.96
N ASP A 243 7.96 -11.49 4.17
CA ASP A 243 8.97 -10.64 3.54
C ASP A 243 9.30 -11.05 2.11
N ALA A 244 10.13 -12.09 1.94
CA ALA A 244 10.60 -12.54 0.63
C ALA A 244 10.51 -14.05 0.50
N LEU A 245 10.13 -14.50 -0.69
CA LEU A 245 10.02 -15.90 -1.07
C LEU A 245 11.10 -16.22 -2.11
N LEU A 246 11.82 -17.32 -1.90
CA LEU A 246 12.73 -17.90 -2.87
C LEU A 246 12.19 -19.26 -3.27
N ILE A 247 11.88 -19.43 -4.56
CA ILE A 247 11.43 -20.72 -5.09
C ILE A 247 12.64 -21.39 -5.77
N GLU A 248 13.04 -22.53 -5.21
CA GLU A 248 14.05 -23.44 -5.79
C GLU A 248 15.36 -22.73 -6.20
N GLY A 249 15.85 -21.83 -5.34
CA GLY A 249 17.06 -21.05 -5.57
C GLY A 249 17.05 -20.08 -6.76
N SER A 250 15.95 -20.04 -7.55
CA SER A 250 15.95 -19.44 -8.90
C SER A 250 15.04 -18.21 -9.01
N LEU A 251 13.83 -18.29 -8.45
CA LEU A 251 12.85 -17.21 -8.50
C LEU A 251 12.74 -16.53 -7.13
N TYR A 252 13.27 -15.32 -7.04
CA TYR A 252 13.17 -14.45 -5.88
C TYR A 252 11.97 -13.50 -6.03
N ILE A 253 11.11 -13.47 -5.01
CA ILE A 253 9.87 -12.71 -4.99
C ILE A 253 9.84 -11.87 -3.71
N GLU A 254 9.68 -10.56 -3.85
CA GLU A 254 9.30 -9.68 -2.74
C GLU A 254 8.40 -8.55 -3.25
N HIS A 255 7.63 -7.91 -2.38
CA HIS A 255 6.72 -6.85 -2.84
C HIS A 255 7.45 -5.58 -3.29
N GLY A 256 8.50 -5.16 -2.56
CA GLY A 256 9.36 -4.00 -2.93
C GLY A 256 9.17 -2.74 -2.05
N HIS A 257 8.11 -2.66 -1.25
CA HIS A 257 7.81 -1.48 -0.40
C HIS A 257 8.91 -1.05 0.58
N ARG A 258 9.89 -1.91 0.87
CA ARG A 258 11.04 -1.60 1.73
C ARG A 258 12.00 -0.58 1.12
N TYR A 259 12.05 -0.49 -0.21
CA TYR A 259 12.88 0.45 -0.95
C TYR A 259 12.24 1.83 -1.05
N ASP A 260 10.92 1.92 -0.89
CA ASP A 260 10.21 3.19 -0.80
C ASP A 260 10.26 3.76 0.62
N ARG A 261 10.79 4.98 0.74
CA ARG A 261 10.95 5.70 2.01
C ARG A 261 9.61 5.95 2.74
N ASN A 262 8.52 6.13 2.01
CA ASN A 262 7.19 6.43 2.52
C ASN A 262 6.38 5.16 2.82
N ALA A 263 6.68 4.04 2.14
CA ALA A 263 5.99 2.76 2.31
C ALA A 263 6.71 1.78 3.26
N ARG A 264 7.99 1.97 3.56
CA ARG A 264 8.71 1.12 4.51
C ARG A 264 8.27 1.31 5.96
N VAL A 265 8.15 0.21 6.70
CA VAL A 265 7.88 0.22 8.14
C VAL A 265 9.15 0.53 8.92
N ILE A 266 9.10 1.46 9.87
CA ILE A 266 10.22 1.83 10.74
C ILE A 266 9.94 1.39 12.18
N GLY A 267 10.72 0.44 12.68
CA GLY A 267 10.62 -0.08 14.06
C GLY A 267 9.99 -1.48 14.14
N PRO A 268 9.53 -1.92 15.32
CA PRO A 268 8.92 -3.24 15.48
C PRO A 268 7.60 -3.35 14.70
N PRO A 269 7.15 -4.57 14.32
CA PRO A 269 5.93 -4.78 13.55
C PRO A 269 4.66 -4.35 14.31
N THR A 270 4.69 -4.39 15.65
CA THR A 270 3.56 -4.04 16.50
C THR A 270 3.87 -2.88 17.45
N LEU A 271 2.82 -2.17 17.80
CA LEU A 271 2.81 -1.06 18.74
C LEU A 271 2.28 -1.57 20.09
N PRO A 272 3.12 -1.72 21.14
CA PRO A 272 2.62 -2.06 22.47
C PRO A 272 1.62 -1.01 22.98
N MET A 273 0.43 -1.47 23.35
CA MET A 273 -0.67 -0.68 23.89
C MET A 273 -0.99 -1.18 25.31
N LYS A 274 -0.81 -0.34 26.34
CA LYS A 274 -0.91 -0.75 27.77
C LYS A 274 -2.31 -1.23 28.22
N LYS A 275 -3.37 -1.04 27.44
CA LYS A 275 -4.79 -1.30 27.82
C LYS A 275 -5.68 -1.76 26.66
N VAL A 276 -5.11 -1.98 25.48
CA VAL A 276 -5.84 -2.31 24.25
C VAL A 276 -5.02 -3.37 23.53
N GLU A 277 -5.68 -4.19 22.72
CA GLU A 277 -5.00 -5.08 21.78
C GLU A 277 -3.89 -4.35 21.01
N PRO A 278 -2.76 -5.02 20.74
CA PRO A 278 -1.68 -4.43 19.96
C PRO A 278 -2.18 -4.07 18.55
N GLU A 279 -1.67 -2.96 18.03
CA GLU A 279 -1.92 -2.52 16.66
C GLU A 279 -0.63 -2.64 15.84
N LEU A 280 -0.75 -2.74 14.51
CA LEU A 280 0.39 -2.77 13.61
C LEU A 280 1.06 -1.42 13.50
N ASN A 281 2.38 -1.45 13.33
CA ASN A 281 3.17 -0.29 13.01
C ASN A 281 3.11 -0.05 11.49
N ILE A 282 2.18 0.79 11.07
CA ILE A 282 2.01 1.12 9.64
C ILE A 282 3.02 2.20 9.19
N PRO A 283 3.42 2.19 7.91
CA PRO A 283 4.34 3.17 7.36
C PRO A 283 3.67 4.55 7.24
N PHE A 284 4.48 5.59 7.00
CA PHE A 284 4.00 6.97 6.98
C PHE A 284 2.96 7.21 5.87
N GLY A 285 3.18 6.67 4.67
CA GLY A 285 2.23 6.75 3.56
C GLY A 285 0.88 6.15 3.92
N SER A 286 0.86 4.91 4.41
CA SER A 286 -0.37 4.23 4.84
C SER A 286 -1.09 4.97 5.98
N PHE A 287 -0.36 5.58 6.93
CA PHE A 287 -0.96 6.45 7.95
C PHE A 287 -1.65 7.67 7.33
N PHE A 288 -1.01 8.30 6.36
CA PHE A 288 -1.56 9.45 5.64
C PHE A 288 -2.81 9.06 4.84
N ASN A 289 -2.78 7.92 4.15
CA ASN A 289 -3.92 7.40 3.38
C ASN A 289 -5.14 7.21 4.28
N ARG A 290 -4.96 6.45 5.36
CA ARG A 290 -6.03 6.16 6.34
C ARG A 290 -6.71 7.40 6.90
N TYR A 291 -5.95 8.44 7.24
CA TYR A 291 -6.49 9.58 7.98
C TYR A 291 -6.81 10.80 7.11
N LEU A 292 -6.27 10.87 5.89
CA LEU A 292 -6.51 11.96 4.95
C LEU A 292 -7.03 11.48 3.59
N LEU A 293 -6.29 10.66 2.84
CA LEU A 293 -6.67 10.35 1.45
C LEU A 293 -8.02 9.66 1.37
N ASN A 294 -8.34 8.69 2.23
CA ASN A 294 -9.65 8.03 2.23
C ASN A 294 -10.81 9.04 2.39
N ARG A 295 -10.57 10.22 2.99
CA ARG A 295 -11.59 11.28 3.06
C ARG A 295 -11.69 12.09 1.78
N ILE A 296 -10.56 12.32 1.12
CA ILE A 296 -10.47 13.03 -0.15
C ILE A 296 -11.05 12.15 -1.25
N GLU A 297 -10.72 10.86 -1.28
CA GLU A 297 -11.19 9.91 -2.29
C GLU A 297 -12.71 9.70 -2.28
N ARG A 298 -13.38 9.91 -1.14
CA ARG A 298 -14.85 9.98 -1.10
C ARG A 298 -15.44 11.13 -1.94
N LEU A 299 -14.65 12.18 -2.21
CA LEU A 299 -15.03 13.32 -3.03
C LEU A 299 -14.38 13.26 -4.42
N HIS A 300 -13.18 12.68 -4.52
CA HIS A 300 -12.39 12.55 -5.74
C HIS A 300 -11.86 11.10 -5.86
N PRO A 301 -12.66 10.15 -6.37
CA PRO A 301 -12.22 8.75 -6.53
C PRO A 301 -10.95 8.64 -7.39
N PHE A 302 -10.14 7.61 -7.16
CA PHE A 302 -8.92 7.29 -7.92
C PHE A 302 -7.74 8.26 -7.83
N MET A 303 -7.76 9.23 -6.91
CA MET A 303 -6.66 10.19 -6.76
C MET A 303 -5.29 9.52 -6.53
N ASP A 304 -5.23 8.41 -5.81
CA ASP A 304 -4.01 7.63 -5.55
C ASP A 304 -3.57 6.79 -6.76
N ASN A 305 -4.47 6.57 -7.73
CA ASN A 305 -4.22 5.78 -8.94
C ASN A 305 -3.80 6.65 -10.13
N VAL A 306 -3.72 7.97 -9.95
CA VAL A 306 -3.28 8.87 -11.01
C VAL A 306 -1.79 8.70 -11.30
N ARG A 307 -1.42 8.50 -12.56
CA ARG A 307 -0.04 8.31 -13.02
C ARG A 307 0.34 9.31 -14.14
N PRO A 308 1.60 9.79 -14.21
CA PRO A 308 2.66 9.63 -13.21
C PRO A 308 2.23 10.24 -11.88
N THR A 309 2.81 9.75 -10.80
CA THR A 309 2.34 10.03 -9.45
C THR A 309 2.36 11.55 -9.18
N GLN A 310 1.18 12.18 -9.14
CA GLN A 310 1.07 13.63 -8.92
C GLN A 310 1.06 13.97 -7.44
N ASN A 311 1.63 15.12 -7.08
CA ASN A 311 1.49 15.61 -5.71
C ASN A 311 0.03 16.03 -5.44
N VAL A 312 -0.64 15.26 -4.58
CA VAL A 312 -2.07 15.43 -4.23
C VAL A 312 -2.40 16.86 -3.79
N ILE A 313 -1.55 17.48 -2.97
CA ILE A 313 -1.84 18.81 -2.40
C ILE A 313 -1.84 19.91 -3.49
N PRO A 314 -0.79 20.06 -4.33
CA PRO A 314 -0.84 20.94 -5.50
C PRO A 314 -2.04 20.70 -6.42
N THR A 315 -2.39 19.45 -6.71
CA THR A 315 -3.54 19.13 -7.57
C THR A 315 -4.84 19.63 -6.96
N ILE A 316 -5.10 19.34 -5.68
CA ILE A 316 -6.30 19.83 -4.99
C ILE A 316 -6.31 21.35 -4.88
N LEU A 317 -5.17 22.01 -4.63
CA LEU A 317 -5.11 23.48 -4.61
C LEU A 317 -5.45 24.11 -5.96
N ARG A 318 -5.11 23.43 -7.07
CA ARG A 318 -5.43 23.89 -8.42
C ARG A 318 -6.91 23.69 -8.75
N GLU A 319 -7.46 22.52 -8.43
CA GLU A 319 -8.85 22.19 -8.74
C GLU A 319 -9.85 22.84 -7.77
N ASN A 320 -9.48 22.92 -6.49
CA ASN A 320 -10.31 23.47 -5.42
C ASN A 320 -9.44 24.16 -4.36
N PHE A 321 -9.06 25.41 -4.66
CA PHE A 321 -8.19 26.23 -3.82
C PHE A 321 -8.62 26.25 -2.34
N TRP A 322 -9.90 26.47 -2.05
CA TRP A 322 -10.40 26.55 -0.68
C TRP A 322 -10.33 25.21 0.06
N LEU A 323 -10.60 24.09 -0.63
CA LEU A 323 -10.43 22.76 -0.06
C LEU A 323 -8.95 22.47 0.21
N GLY A 324 -8.04 22.83 -0.70
CA GLY A 324 -6.60 22.67 -0.51
C GLY A 324 -6.07 23.45 0.69
N ILE A 325 -6.47 24.73 0.84
CA ILE A 325 -6.16 25.55 2.01
C ILE A 325 -6.73 24.92 3.29
N LYS A 326 -7.97 24.43 3.26
CA LYS A 326 -8.57 23.73 4.41
C LYS A 326 -7.79 22.48 4.79
N ILE A 327 -7.32 21.70 3.81
CA ILE A 327 -6.48 20.52 4.06
C ILE A 327 -5.17 20.91 4.73
N ILE A 328 -4.46 21.90 4.20
CA ILE A 328 -3.15 22.34 4.70
C ILE A 328 -3.25 22.89 6.13
N PHE A 329 -4.21 23.76 6.41
CA PHE A 329 -4.26 24.47 7.70
C PHE A 329 -5.11 23.78 8.77
N TRP A 330 -5.99 22.84 8.40
CA TRP A 330 -6.88 22.17 9.37
C TRP A 330 -6.67 20.66 9.44
N HIS A 331 -6.60 19.97 8.29
CA HIS A 331 -6.52 18.51 8.29
C HIS A 331 -5.10 18.02 8.59
N ILE A 332 -4.06 18.58 7.98
CA ILE A 332 -2.67 18.17 8.23
C ILE A 332 -2.25 18.39 9.69
N PRO A 333 -2.51 19.55 10.34
CA PRO A 333 -2.19 19.73 11.76
C PRO A 333 -2.96 18.77 12.67
N LEU A 334 -4.20 18.41 12.30
CA LEU A 334 -4.97 17.39 13.00
C LEU A 334 -4.27 16.02 12.88
N LEU A 335 -3.75 15.64 11.70
CA LEU A 335 -2.98 14.40 11.52
C LEU A 335 -1.79 14.31 12.48
N PHE A 336 -1.03 15.39 12.63
CA PHE A 336 0.11 15.41 13.57
C PHE A 336 -0.32 15.28 15.03
N ARG A 337 -1.48 15.82 15.41
CA ARG A 337 -2.08 15.59 16.75
C ARG A 337 -2.52 14.14 16.95
N LEU A 338 -2.79 13.42 15.86
CA LEU A 338 -3.22 12.03 15.90
C LEU A 338 -2.04 11.05 16.01
N ILE A 339 -0.82 11.47 15.66
CA ILE A 339 0.41 10.71 15.90
C ILE A 339 0.71 10.75 17.41
N ARG A 340 0.44 9.64 18.11
CA ARG A 340 0.62 9.57 19.57
C ARG A 340 2.05 9.23 19.98
N GLY A 341 2.60 10.01 20.92
CA GLY A 341 3.77 9.66 21.74
C GLY A 341 5.06 9.40 20.96
N ARG A 342 5.67 8.23 21.18
CA ARG A 342 7.04 7.87 20.74
C ARG A 342 7.33 7.99 19.23
N TYR A 343 6.31 7.91 18.38
CA TYR A 343 6.45 8.05 16.92
C TYR A 343 6.38 9.49 16.43
N TYR A 344 5.77 10.39 17.21
CA TYR A 344 5.79 11.84 16.94
C TYR A 344 7.23 12.32 16.82
N LYS A 345 8.13 11.89 17.71
CA LYS A 345 9.55 12.28 17.63
C LYS A 345 10.29 11.68 16.44
N ALA A 346 9.92 10.49 15.95
CA ALA A 346 10.60 9.84 14.83
C ALA A 346 10.14 10.43 13.49
N TYR A 347 8.83 10.52 13.28
CA TYR A 347 8.25 11.15 12.09
C TYR A 347 8.52 12.64 12.03
N LEU A 348 8.42 13.37 13.16
CA LEU A 348 8.76 14.79 13.19
C LEU A 348 10.26 15.01 13.01
N ARG A 349 11.16 14.15 13.51
CA ARG A 349 12.61 14.25 13.18
C ARG A 349 12.89 13.95 11.72
N ALA A 350 12.25 12.93 11.14
CA ALA A 350 12.41 12.61 9.72
C ALA A 350 11.89 13.75 8.83
N LEU A 351 10.71 14.29 9.14
CA LEU A 351 10.09 15.42 8.47
C LEU A 351 10.90 16.70 8.69
N ALA A 352 11.27 17.02 9.94
CA ALA A 352 12.08 18.19 10.26
C ALA A 352 13.44 18.10 9.61
N ASN A 353 14.14 16.96 9.62
CA ASN A 353 15.42 16.80 8.93
C ASN A 353 15.28 16.96 7.41
N TYR A 354 14.19 16.44 6.81
CA TYR A 354 13.90 16.59 5.39
C TYR A 354 13.62 18.05 5.02
N VAL A 355 12.72 18.70 5.75
CA VAL A 355 12.32 20.09 5.57
C VAL A 355 13.50 21.03 5.86
N PHE A 356 14.21 20.85 6.97
CA PHE A 356 15.34 21.68 7.38
C PHE A 356 16.52 21.61 6.40
N ARG A 357 16.90 20.41 5.93
CA ARG A 357 18.01 20.28 4.95
C ARG A 357 17.72 20.98 3.63
N ARG A 358 16.46 21.05 3.18
CA ARG A 358 16.10 21.75 1.93
C ARG A 358 15.81 23.23 2.15
N LEU A 359 15.14 23.60 3.26
CA LEU A 359 14.85 24.99 3.58
C LEU A 359 16.12 25.81 3.85
N ILE A 360 17.20 25.24 4.39
CA ILE A 360 18.47 25.96 4.60
C ILE A 360 19.06 26.43 3.26
N TRP A 361 19.17 25.55 2.27
CA TRP A 361 19.74 25.92 0.97
C TRP A 361 18.86 26.91 0.20
N GLN A 362 17.55 26.82 0.38
CA GLN A 362 16.59 27.73 -0.23
C GLN A 362 16.59 29.10 0.46
N ALA A 363 16.62 29.13 1.79
CA ALA A 363 16.81 30.36 2.56
C ALA A 363 18.16 31.00 2.21
N ALA A 364 19.24 30.24 2.06
CA ALA A 364 20.53 30.74 1.61
C ALA A 364 20.47 31.30 0.18
N ALA A 365 19.74 30.66 -0.74
CA ALA A 365 19.61 31.11 -2.13
C ALA A 365 18.85 32.44 -2.28
N VAL A 366 17.96 32.78 -1.34
CA VAL A 366 17.14 34.00 -1.43
C VAL A 366 17.56 35.08 -0.43
N PHE A 367 17.87 34.72 0.81
CA PHE A 367 18.46 35.67 1.75
C PHE A 367 19.92 35.95 1.44
N GLY A 368 20.65 35.04 0.78
CA GLY A 368 22.03 35.31 0.34
C GLY A 368 22.12 36.59 -0.50
N PRO A 369 21.37 36.72 -1.62
CA PRO A 369 21.34 37.94 -2.42
C PRO A 369 20.85 39.18 -1.67
N VAL A 370 19.84 39.06 -0.79
CA VAL A 370 19.31 40.18 0.00
C VAL A 370 20.30 40.63 1.08
N ILE A 371 20.97 39.69 1.74
CA ILE A 371 22.04 39.95 2.71
C ILE A 371 23.25 40.55 2.00
N ILE A 372 23.65 40.04 0.84
CA ILE A 372 24.71 40.62 0.01
C ILE A 372 24.32 42.04 -0.44
N ALA A 373 23.10 42.26 -0.91
CA ALA A 373 22.62 43.59 -1.29
C ALA A 373 22.57 44.55 -0.09
N ALA A 374 22.16 44.10 1.09
CA ALA A 374 22.14 44.89 2.32
C ALA A 374 23.57 45.21 2.82
N ILE A 375 24.49 44.25 2.70
CA ILE A 375 25.93 44.43 2.97
C ILE A 375 26.51 45.47 2.00
N LEU A 376 26.19 45.41 0.71
CA LEU A 376 26.66 46.35 -0.30
C LEU A 376 26.02 47.74 -0.18
N ALA A 377 24.79 47.84 0.33
CA ALA A 377 24.08 49.10 0.55
C ALA A 377 24.56 49.86 1.81
N CYS A 378 25.13 49.15 2.79
CA CYS A 378 25.68 49.77 3.99
C CYS A 378 27.20 49.95 3.86
N GLU A 379 27.66 51.21 3.78
CA GLU A 379 29.05 51.57 3.47
C GLU A 379 30.10 50.90 4.36
N ASN A 380 29.86 50.79 5.67
CA ASN A 380 30.77 50.12 6.61
C ASN A 380 30.87 48.61 6.37
N TRP A 381 29.77 47.95 6.01
CA TRP A 381 29.71 46.51 5.79
C TRP A 381 30.21 46.14 4.40
N ARG A 382 29.94 46.97 3.40
CA ARG A 382 30.46 46.88 2.03
C ARG A 382 31.99 46.83 2.03
N ASN A 383 32.63 47.78 2.70
CA ASN A 383 34.08 47.90 2.69
C ASN A 383 34.77 46.74 3.43
N GLN A 384 34.17 46.24 4.53
CA GLN A 384 34.67 45.04 5.21
C GLN A 384 34.50 43.77 4.38
N PHE A 385 33.36 43.61 3.70
CA PHE A 385 33.07 42.45 2.86
C PHE A 385 34.01 42.39 1.64
N LEU A 386 34.21 43.52 0.94
CA LEU A 386 35.13 43.63 -0.20
C LEU A 386 36.59 43.32 0.18
N TYR A 387 37.02 43.77 1.37
CA TYR A 387 38.32 43.42 1.94
C TYR A 387 38.44 41.92 2.21
N TRP A 388 37.41 41.31 2.79
CA TRP A 388 37.38 39.88 3.13
C TRP A 388 37.44 38.97 1.89
N ILE A 389 36.83 39.36 0.77
CA ILE A 389 36.88 38.62 -0.50
C ILE A 389 38.05 39.02 -1.43
N GLY A 390 38.96 39.86 -0.96
CA GLY A 390 40.21 40.20 -1.66
C GLY A 390 40.08 41.23 -2.79
N ILE A 391 39.00 42.03 -2.83
CA ILE A 391 38.80 43.08 -3.83
C ILE A 391 39.15 44.44 -3.20
N THR A 392 40.32 44.99 -3.52
CA THR A 392 40.74 46.34 -3.12
C THR A 392 40.43 47.36 -4.21
N THR A 393 39.23 47.95 -4.19
CA THR A 393 38.92 49.11 -5.05
C THR A 393 38.40 50.28 -4.23
N THR A 394 39.11 51.41 -4.32
CA THR A 394 38.70 52.73 -3.86
C THR A 394 37.70 53.29 -4.88
N LEU A 395 36.40 53.12 -4.62
CA LEU A 395 35.35 53.79 -5.39
C LEU A 395 34.97 55.10 -4.69
N SER A 396 35.26 56.21 -5.36
CA SER A 396 34.93 57.57 -4.93
C SER A 396 33.41 57.79 -4.86
N SER A 397 32.97 58.36 -3.75
CA SER A 397 31.59 58.73 -3.45
C SER A 397 31.04 59.73 -4.47
N GLY A 398 30.09 59.28 -5.29
CA GLY A 398 29.34 60.13 -6.20
C GLY A 398 28.17 59.38 -6.82
N ALA A 399 26.95 59.84 -6.50
CA ALA A 399 25.63 59.36 -6.92
C ALA A 399 25.04 58.19 -6.10
N GLY A 400 24.16 58.53 -5.14
CA GLY A 400 23.38 57.52 -4.42
C GLY A 400 22.25 58.04 -3.52
N ASP A 401 21.91 59.33 -3.52
CA ASP A 401 20.83 59.82 -2.68
C ASP A 401 19.44 59.63 -3.33
N ALA A 402 18.72 58.66 -2.77
CA ALA A 402 17.27 58.55 -2.67
C ALA A 402 16.44 58.47 -3.97
N ILE A 403 16.25 57.25 -4.51
CA ILE A 403 15.19 56.96 -5.51
C ILE A 403 13.91 56.38 -4.87
N ILE A 404 13.84 56.13 -3.55
CA ILE A 404 12.66 55.51 -2.93
C ILE A 404 12.24 56.27 -1.66
N SER A 405 11.01 56.80 -1.66
CA SER A 405 10.45 57.47 -0.48
C SER A 405 10.27 56.48 0.69
N PRO A 406 10.35 56.93 1.96
CA PRO A 406 10.33 56.06 3.13
C PRO A 406 9.10 55.14 3.25
N GLY A 407 7.97 55.51 2.62
CA GLY A 407 6.75 54.69 2.60
C GLY A 407 6.67 53.72 1.41
N VAL A 408 7.27 54.06 0.27
CA VAL A 408 7.27 53.20 -0.93
C VAL A 408 8.25 52.03 -0.74
N GLY A 409 9.36 52.26 -0.04
CA GLY A 409 10.30 51.20 0.33
C GLY A 409 9.65 50.11 1.19
N ASP A 410 8.85 50.49 2.20
CA ASP A 410 8.16 49.53 3.08
C ASP A 410 7.10 48.71 2.32
N VAL A 411 6.37 49.33 1.39
CA VAL A 411 5.37 48.64 0.55
C VAL A 411 6.05 47.66 -0.41
N ILE A 412 7.14 48.08 -1.06
CA ILE A 412 7.93 47.23 -1.95
C ILE A 412 8.51 46.04 -1.16
N ILE A 413 9.09 46.29 0.01
CA ILE A 413 9.63 45.24 0.89
C ILE A 413 8.54 44.26 1.32
N ARG A 414 7.36 44.73 1.75
CA ARG A 414 6.23 43.86 2.12
C ARG A 414 5.68 43.05 0.94
N PHE A 415 5.63 43.62 -0.26
CA PHE A 415 5.24 42.91 -1.47
C PHE A 415 6.24 41.80 -1.81
N PHE A 416 7.54 42.09 -1.82
CA PHE A 416 8.56 41.08 -2.07
C PHE A 416 8.62 40.01 -0.97
N LEU A 417 8.45 40.39 0.30
CA LEU A 417 8.37 39.44 1.42
C LEU A 417 7.13 38.54 1.32
N SER A 418 5.98 39.07 0.89
CA SER A 418 4.75 38.28 0.72
C SER A 418 4.79 37.40 -0.53
N ALA A 419 5.32 37.90 -1.65
CA ALA A 419 5.57 37.10 -2.86
C ALA A 419 6.59 35.98 -2.57
N TYR A 420 7.63 36.27 -1.78
CA TYR A 420 8.60 35.28 -1.33
C TYR A 420 8.00 34.27 -0.35
N ALA A 421 7.24 34.72 0.63
CA ALA A 421 6.51 33.82 1.54
C ALA A 421 5.55 32.92 0.75
N SER A 422 4.89 33.46 -0.27
CA SER A 422 4.03 32.69 -1.18
C SER A 422 4.82 31.71 -2.05
N TYR A 423 5.98 32.10 -2.55
CA TYR A 423 6.87 31.23 -3.32
C TYR A 423 7.43 30.10 -2.45
N LEU A 424 7.90 30.40 -1.23
CA LEU A 424 8.35 29.41 -0.27
C LEU A 424 7.22 28.47 0.14
N LEU A 425 6.02 28.99 0.37
CA LEU A 425 4.85 28.17 0.68
C LEU A 425 4.51 27.27 -0.50
N GLY A 426 4.49 27.81 -1.72
CA GLY A 426 4.26 27.05 -2.96
C GLY A 426 5.30 25.97 -3.19
N GLN A 427 6.58 26.26 -2.97
CA GLN A 427 7.67 25.29 -3.03
C GLN A 427 7.60 24.26 -1.91
N MET A 428 7.29 24.66 -0.68
CA MET A 428 7.10 23.74 0.44
C MET A 428 5.97 22.76 0.14
N VAL A 429 4.84 23.26 -0.38
CA VAL A 429 3.69 22.45 -0.79
C VAL A 429 4.03 21.56 -2.00
N SER A 430 4.76 22.07 -2.99
CA SER A 430 5.18 21.30 -4.17
C SER A 430 6.22 20.23 -3.85
N ASN A 431 7.02 20.41 -2.79
CA ASN A 431 8.06 19.47 -2.38
C ASN A 431 7.60 18.50 -1.28
N ILE A 432 6.35 18.63 -0.81
CA ILE A 432 5.69 17.58 -0.02
C ILE A 432 5.31 16.45 -1.00
N GLN A 433 6.31 15.64 -1.34
CA GLN A 433 6.14 14.43 -2.14
C GLN A 433 5.62 13.33 -1.22
N LEU A 434 4.30 13.25 -1.13
CA LEU A 434 3.58 12.33 -0.24
C LEU A 434 3.42 10.93 -0.83
N MET A 435 3.72 10.77 -2.12
CA MET A 435 3.41 9.55 -2.86
C MET A 435 4.69 8.86 -3.35
N GLY A 436 4.53 7.58 -3.70
CA GLY A 436 5.62 6.62 -3.89
C GLY A 436 6.52 6.86 -5.11
N ILE A 437 7.48 5.96 -5.28
CA ILE A 437 8.42 5.95 -6.40
C ILE A 437 7.78 5.34 -7.66
N ASP A 438 8.06 5.92 -8.83
CA ASP A 438 7.52 5.43 -10.11
C ASP A 438 8.27 4.18 -10.64
N SER A 439 9.52 3.97 -10.21
CA SER A 439 10.35 2.79 -10.51
C SER A 439 11.30 2.47 -9.35
N MET A 440 11.67 1.19 -9.24
CA MET A 440 12.64 0.66 -8.27
C MET A 440 13.93 0.15 -8.93
N THR A 441 14.01 0.19 -10.27
CA THR A 441 15.10 -0.45 -11.03
C THR A 441 16.49 0.11 -10.72
N ASP A 442 16.54 1.37 -10.31
CA ASP A 442 17.78 2.11 -10.03
C ASP A 442 18.25 1.96 -8.58
N ASP A 443 17.47 1.32 -7.71
CA ASP A 443 17.85 1.10 -6.31
C ASP A 443 19.01 0.08 -6.22
N GLU A 444 20.05 0.43 -5.45
CA GLU A 444 21.25 -0.41 -5.30
C GLU A 444 20.95 -1.79 -4.72
N GLY A 445 19.97 -1.89 -3.82
CA GLY A 445 19.53 -3.15 -3.21
C GLY A 445 18.84 -4.05 -4.22
N VAL A 446 17.96 -3.48 -5.06
CA VAL A 446 17.30 -4.21 -6.15
C VAL A 446 18.32 -4.69 -7.17
N GLN A 447 19.29 -3.85 -7.55
CA GLN A 447 20.38 -4.27 -8.44
C GLN A 447 21.23 -5.40 -7.85
N ALA A 448 21.47 -5.40 -6.54
CA ALA A 448 22.19 -6.49 -5.88
C ALA A 448 21.43 -7.82 -5.94
N LEU A 449 20.10 -7.79 -5.77
CA LEU A 449 19.25 -8.98 -5.91
C LEU A 449 19.26 -9.51 -7.34
N ARG A 450 19.15 -8.63 -8.33
CA ARG A 450 19.22 -8.98 -9.77
C ARG A 450 20.52 -9.68 -10.15
N ARG A 451 21.65 -9.26 -9.57
CA ARG A 451 22.94 -9.95 -9.77
C ARG A 451 23.01 -11.31 -9.07
N ARG A 452 22.23 -11.51 -8.00
CA ARG A 452 22.30 -12.71 -7.15
C ARG A 452 21.38 -13.83 -7.61
N TYR A 453 20.17 -13.52 -8.06
CA TYR A 453 19.14 -14.50 -8.40
C TYR A 453 18.83 -14.46 -9.90
N PRO A 454 18.62 -15.63 -10.54
CA PRO A 454 18.28 -15.71 -11.96
C PRO A 454 17.02 -14.92 -12.34
N ILE A 455 15.96 -15.01 -11.52
CA ILE A 455 14.72 -14.30 -11.76
C ILE A 455 14.35 -13.54 -10.48
N VAL A 456 14.15 -12.24 -10.62
CA VAL A 456 13.68 -11.36 -9.54
C VAL A 456 12.36 -10.75 -9.96
N THR A 457 11.34 -10.85 -9.10
CA THR A 457 10.04 -10.23 -9.36
C THR A 457 9.58 -9.38 -8.19
N MET A 458 9.00 -8.22 -8.50
CA MET A 458 8.45 -7.27 -7.54
C MET A 458 7.07 -6.72 -7.95
N GLY A 459 6.44 -5.97 -7.05
CA GLY A 459 5.20 -5.22 -7.29
C GLY A 459 5.37 -3.76 -6.84
N HIS A 460 4.41 -3.23 -6.08
CA HIS A 460 4.45 -1.99 -5.31
C HIS A 460 4.34 -0.67 -6.09
N THR A 461 4.99 -0.54 -7.25
CA THR A 461 4.93 0.73 -8.03
C THR A 461 3.71 0.82 -8.94
N HIS A 462 2.99 -0.29 -9.10
CA HIS A 462 1.86 -0.46 -10.02
C HIS A 462 2.22 -0.27 -11.51
N ASN A 463 3.51 -0.15 -11.82
CA ASN A 463 3.99 0.05 -13.18
C ASN A 463 4.67 -1.24 -13.66
N PRO A 464 4.08 -1.97 -14.64
CA PRO A 464 4.73 -3.15 -15.18
C PRO A 464 6.05 -2.77 -15.85
N ASP A 465 7.09 -3.56 -15.56
CA ASP A 465 8.45 -3.34 -16.06
C ASP A 465 9.17 -4.66 -16.27
N GLN A 466 10.14 -4.67 -17.18
CA GLN A 466 10.91 -5.86 -17.54
C GLN A 466 12.33 -5.49 -17.96
N ILE A 467 13.31 -6.13 -17.33
CA ILE A 467 14.72 -6.02 -17.71
C ILE A 467 15.28 -7.42 -17.88
N ILE A 468 15.82 -7.71 -19.07
CA ILE A 468 16.52 -8.96 -19.37
C ILE A 468 18.01 -8.64 -19.54
N GLU A 469 18.85 -9.22 -18.69
CA GLU A 469 20.29 -9.01 -18.69
C GLU A 469 20.98 -9.98 -19.66
N ALA A 470 22.18 -9.60 -20.16
CA ALA A 470 22.92 -10.40 -21.13
C ALA A 470 23.37 -11.79 -20.60
N ASN A 471 23.47 -11.93 -19.27
CA ASN A 471 23.78 -13.19 -18.59
C ASN A 471 22.54 -14.11 -18.44
N GLY A 472 21.37 -13.70 -18.93
CA GLY A 472 20.11 -14.43 -18.82
C GLY A 472 19.33 -14.18 -17.51
N HIS A 473 19.84 -13.33 -16.61
CA HIS A 473 19.06 -12.90 -15.45
C HIS A 473 17.92 -11.97 -15.88
N ALA A 474 16.81 -12.02 -15.16
CA ALA A 474 15.62 -11.26 -15.49
C ALA A 474 15.02 -10.58 -14.26
N PHE A 475 14.61 -9.32 -14.43
CA PHE A 475 13.80 -8.59 -13.48
C PHE A 475 12.42 -8.31 -14.08
N PHE A 476 11.39 -8.51 -13.26
CA PHE A 476 10.02 -8.20 -13.62
C PHE A 476 9.36 -7.38 -12.51
N ASN A 477 8.68 -6.30 -12.88
CA ASN A 477 7.66 -5.69 -12.06
C ASN A 477 6.29 -6.15 -12.58
N THR A 478 5.53 -6.81 -11.70
CA THR A 478 4.22 -7.39 -12.06
C THR A 478 3.12 -6.37 -12.23
N GLY A 479 3.35 -5.08 -11.98
CA GLY A 479 2.37 -4.02 -12.22
C GLY A 479 1.21 -4.08 -11.23
N THR A 480 -0.03 -4.05 -11.73
CA THR A 480 -1.22 -3.99 -10.86
C THR A 480 -2.47 -4.53 -11.54
N TRP A 481 -3.50 -4.81 -10.73
CA TRP A 481 -4.84 -5.17 -11.18
C TRP A 481 -5.90 -4.09 -10.88
N ILE A 482 -5.51 -2.93 -10.34
CA ILE A 482 -6.43 -1.81 -10.13
C ILE A 482 -6.39 -0.83 -11.31
N PRO A 483 -7.48 -0.05 -11.56
CA PRO A 483 -7.50 0.93 -12.63
C PRO A 483 -6.41 1.98 -12.41
N ILE A 484 -5.62 2.26 -13.46
CA ILE A 484 -4.63 3.35 -13.48
C ILE A 484 -5.17 4.50 -14.33
N VAL A 485 -5.28 5.69 -13.73
CA VAL A 485 -5.75 6.90 -14.41
C VAL A 485 -4.54 7.70 -14.88
N GLN A 486 -4.34 7.85 -16.19
CA GLN A 486 -3.20 8.64 -16.68
C GLN A 486 -3.55 10.12 -16.80
N ALA A 487 -2.69 10.99 -16.27
CA ALA A 487 -2.89 12.43 -16.31
C ALA A 487 -2.33 13.12 -17.57
N ASN A 488 -1.61 12.40 -18.44
CA ASN A 488 -1.01 12.95 -19.65
C ASN A 488 -1.36 12.10 -20.88
N SER A 489 -2.03 12.71 -21.87
CA SER A 489 -2.43 12.07 -23.12
C SER A 489 -1.28 11.80 -24.10
N ALA A 490 -0.08 12.36 -23.86
CA ALA A 490 1.11 12.05 -24.65
C ALA A 490 1.67 10.64 -24.40
N GLU A 491 1.30 10.01 -23.28
CA GLU A 491 1.59 8.60 -22.99
C GLU A 491 0.42 7.71 -23.48
N LEU A 492 0.11 7.76 -24.76
CA LEU A 492 -0.85 6.83 -25.39
C LEU A 492 -0.38 5.39 -25.13
N ARG A 493 -1.09 4.60 -24.31
CA ARG A 493 -0.72 3.20 -24.06
C ARG A 493 -1.90 2.24 -24.07
N VAL A 494 -1.61 1.08 -24.66
CA VAL A 494 -2.28 -0.21 -24.45
C VAL A 494 -2.31 -0.52 -22.95
N ASP A 495 -3.40 -1.12 -22.49
CA ASP A 495 -3.72 -1.39 -21.09
C ASP A 495 -2.51 -1.89 -20.26
N ARG A 496 -2.31 -1.32 -19.06
CA ARG A 496 -1.23 -1.70 -18.12
C ARG A 496 -1.78 -2.40 -16.87
N THR A 497 -3.05 -2.79 -16.90
CA THR A 497 -3.71 -3.51 -15.82
C THR A 497 -3.80 -5.01 -16.13
N PHE A 498 -4.12 -5.81 -15.11
CA PHE A 498 -4.19 -7.28 -15.18
C PHE A 498 -2.88 -7.98 -15.56
N THR A 499 -1.77 -7.36 -15.18
CA THR A 499 -0.45 -7.87 -15.46
C THR A 499 -0.05 -8.99 -14.52
N PHE A 500 0.71 -9.96 -15.03
CA PHE A 500 1.18 -11.09 -14.26
C PHE A 500 2.48 -11.65 -14.87
N LEU A 501 3.34 -12.19 -14.02
CA LEU A 501 4.52 -12.95 -14.45
C LEU A 501 4.15 -14.43 -14.53
N ARG A 502 4.55 -15.08 -15.62
CA ARG A 502 4.47 -16.53 -15.76
C ARG A 502 5.87 -17.14 -15.79
N CYS A 503 6.07 -18.14 -14.94
CA CYS A 503 7.27 -18.95 -14.92
C CYS A 503 6.89 -20.42 -15.13
N VAL A 504 7.52 -21.07 -16.11
CA VAL A 504 7.18 -22.43 -16.55
C VAL A 504 8.34 -23.39 -16.34
N ARG A 505 8.04 -24.68 -16.31
CA ARG A 505 9.05 -25.75 -16.25
C ARG A 505 9.70 -26.02 -17.61
N ASN A 506 11.03 -25.91 -17.66
CA ASN A 506 11.82 -26.36 -18.80
C ASN A 506 11.91 -27.91 -18.85
N PRO A 507 12.41 -28.51 -19.96
CA PRO A 507 12.53 -29.97 -20.07
C PRO A 507 13.43 -30.63 -19.01
N ALA A 508 14.34 -29.87 -18.39
CA ALA A 508 15.19 -30.34 -17.29
C ALA A 508 14.53 -30.16 -15.90
N GLY A 509 13.30 -29.65 -15.84
CA GLY A 509 12.55 -29.40 -14.59
C GLY A 509 12.86 -28.06 -13.91
N GLY A 510 13.82 -27.28 -14.41
CA GLY A 510 14.15 -25.96 -13.89
C GLY A 510 13.07 -24.92 -14.21
N LEU A 511 12.89 -23.96 -13.31
CA LEU A 511 11.95 -22.86 -13.49
C LEU A 511 12.57 -21.77 -14.38
N VAL A 512 11.85 -21.37 -15.43
CA VAL A 512 12.25 -20.28 -16.35
C VAL A 512 11.12 -19.28 -16.49
N ALA A 513 11.44 -18.00 -16.62
CA ALA A 513 10.44 -16.97 -16.90
C ALA A 513 9.99 -17.07 -18.36
N ASP A 514 8.68 -17.26 -18.58
CA ASP A 514 8.05 -17.20 -19.91
C ASP A 514 7.96 -15.74 -20.38
N GLY A 515 7.62 -14.85 -19.46
CA GLY A 515 7.61 -13.41 -19.68
C GLY A 515 6.59 -12.68 -18.80
N LEU A 516 6.52 -11.36 -18.97
CA LEU A 516 5.46 -10.55 -18.41
C LEU A 516 4.26 -10.55 -19.37
N HIS A 517 3.09 -10.86 -18.84
CA HIS A 517 1.85 -10.97 -19.60
C HIS A 517 0.79 -10.01 -19.04
N CYS A 518 -0.26 -9.78 -19.82
CA CYS A 518 -1.50 -9.17 -19.35
C CYS A 518 -2.69 -10.05 -19.69
N TRP A 519 -3.66 -10.11 -18.79
CA TRP A 519 -4.92 -10.77 -19.06
C TRP A 519 -5.80 -9.87 -19.92
N ASN A 520 -6.08 -10.29 -21.16
CA ASN A 520 -7.04 -9.61 -22.02
C ASN A 520 -8.42 -10.19 -21.75
N ASP A 521 -9.20 -9.49 -20.92
CA ASP A 521 -10.49 -10.00 -20.45
C ASP A 521 -11.55 -10.10 -21.55
N ASP A 522 -11.55 -9.16 -22.49
CA ASP A 522 -12.43 -9.18 -23.67
C ASP A 522 -12.15 -10.39 -24.56
N ALA A 523 -10.86 -10.68 -24.77
CA ALA A 523 -10.41 -11.80 -25.59
C ALA A 523 -10.35 -13.14 -24.82
N ARG A 524 -10.51 -13.11 -23.49
CA ARG A 524 -10.40 -14.25 -22.57
C ARG A 524 -9.14 -15.08 -22.76
N ARG A 525 -8.00 -14.40 -22.86
CA ARG A 525 -6.69 -15.04 -23.00
C ARG A 525 -5.57 -14.18 -22.43
N PRO A 526 -4.42 -14.78 -22.10
CA PRO A 526 -3.22 -14.01 -21.84
C PRO A 526 -2.64 -13.45 -23.15
N ASP A 527 -2.28 -12.17 -23.13
CA ASP A 527 -1.48 -11.50 -24.17
C ASP A 527 -0.09 -11.13 -23.57
N ASN A 528 0.91 -10.86 -24.42
CA ASN A 528 2.22 -10.41 -23.95
C ASN A 528 2.16 -8.95 -23.49
N GLN A 529 2.73 -8.64 -22.32
CA GLN A 529 2.77 -7.27 -21.83
C GLN A 529 3.81 -6.47 -22.61
N THR A 530 3.38 -5.40 -23.25
CA THR A 530 4.31 -4.44 -23.87
C THR A 530 4.80 -3.44 -22.82
N VAL A 531 6.09 -3.50 -22.50
CA VAL A 531 6.78 -2.52 -21.66
C VAL A 531 7.58 -1.59 -22.57
N LEU A 532 7.36 -0.27 -22.50
CA LEU A 532 8.23 0.67 -23.21
C LEU A 532 9.51 0.88 -22.41
N HIS A 533 10.63 0.67 -23.07
CA HIS A 533 11.96 1.03 -22.56
C HIS A 533 12.00 2.54 -22.32
N ARG A 534 12.30 2.96 -21.09
CA ARG A 534 12.61 4.36 -20.77
C ARG A 534 14.13 4.46 -20.79
N GLU A 535 14.71 4.86 -21.93
CA GLU A 535 16.13 5.26 -22.00
C GLU A 535 16.37 6.59 -21.28
#